data_AF-A0A150SYJ6-F1
#
_entry.id   AF-A0A150SYJ6-F1
#
_cell.length_a   1.000
_cell.length_b   1.000
_cell.length_c   1.000
_cell.angle_alpha   90.00
_cell.angle_beta   90.00
_cell.angle_gamma   90.00
#
_symmetry.space_group_name_H-M   'P 1'
#
loop_
_entity.id
_entity.type
_entity.pdbx_description
1 polymer ?
#
loop_
_entity_poly.entity_id
_entity_poly.type
_entity_poly.pdbx_seq_one_letter_code
_entity_poly.pdbx_strand_id
1 'polypeptide(L)'
;MRNLTIGDLKLALRDLLDERADELRQSATGKLYEPRLRAKQKEIDKIPDAAGTQAPLARELSEADVRHDGLGAAIFFLCKAIEAHPALPAALKEAAATAQQTFVPKLEVLRAPYADEASAALDNRPELTRLKAELKSAATPGGGTLHDWVKAFIAAGDDIDRLLRRRATLLATGENAAATGPLRGAVVGLLGRFREALRDEVQEEGSALPADHEARVFAYIDKLNA
;
A
#
# COMPACT_ATOMS: atom_id res chain seq x y z
N MET A 1 -2.55 2.41 19.21
CA MET A 1 -3.63 1.55 18.66
C MET A 1 -4.68 2.29 17.84
N ARG A 2 -4.54 3.61 17.54
CA ARG A 2 -5.56 4.35 16.76
C ARG A 2 -5.59 3.96 15.27
N ASN A 3 -4.47 3.47 14.73
CA ASN A 3 -4.28 3.22 13.30
C ASN A 3 -4.60 1.78 12.88
N LEU A 4 -4.88 0.88 13.83
CA LEU A 4 -5.15 -0.53 13.54
C LEU A 4 -6.45 -0.70 12.76
N THR A 5 -6.36 -1.35 11.60
CA THR A 5 -7.49 -1.81 10.78
C THR A 5 -8.07 -3.12 11.31
N ILE A 6 -9.22 -3.56 10.81
CA ILE A 6 -9.78 -4.88 11.14
C ILE A 6 -8.85 -6.02 10.72
N GLY A 7 -8.14 -5.87 9.59
CA GLY A 7 -7.14 -6.85 9.16
C GLY A 7 -5.98 -6.95 10.14
N ASP A 8 -5.46 -5.80 10.60
CA ASP A 8 -4.40 -5.77 11.63
C ASP A 8 -4.89 -6.40 12.93
N LEU A 9 -6.14 -6.12 13.33
CA LEU A 9 -6.74 -6.73 14.52
C LEU A 9 -6.93 -8.25 14.37
N LYS A 10 -7.24 -8.76 13.18
CA LYS A 10 -7.32 -10.20 12.90
C LYS A 10 -5.95 -10.87 13.10
N LEU A 11 -4.88 -10.25 12.58
CA LEU A 11 -3.50 -10.73 12.75
C LEU A 11 -3.05 -10.64 14.21
N ALA A 12 -3.28 -9.50 14.86
CA ALA A 12 -2.96 -9.25 16.26
C ALA A 12 -3.61 -10.26 17.20
N LEU A 13 -4.92 -10.52 17.03
CA LEU A 13 -5.64 -11.47 17.89
C LEU A 13 -5.21 -12.91 17.64
N ARG A 14 -4.86 -13.29 16.40
CA ARG A 14 -4.31 -14.62 16.11
C ARG A 14 -2.96 -14.82 16.78
N ASP A 15 -2.03 -13.87 16.64
CA ASP A 15 -0.72 -13.93 17.33
C ASP A 15 -0.91 -14.02 18.86
N LEU A 16 -1.73 -13.14 19.43
CA LEU A 16 -1.93 -13.06 20.87
C LEU A 16 -2.61 -14.31 21.47
N LEU A 17 -3.65 -14.82 20.80
CA LEU A 17 -4.52 -15.88 21.33
C LEU A 17 -4.10 -17.28 20.91
N ASP A 18 -3.28 -17.42 19.86
CA ASP A 18 -2.89 -18.73 19.35
C ASP A 18 -1.38 -18.92 19.51
N GLU A 19 -0.54 -18.07 18.91
CA GLU A 19 0.93 -18.21 18.96
C GLU A 19 1.51 -17.87 20.36
N ARG A 20 0.95 -16.86 21.03
CA ARG A 20 1.39 -16.37 22.35
C ARG A 20 0.44 -16.72 23.48
N ALA A 21 -0.44 -17.70 23.27
CA ALA A 21 -1.46 -18.06 24.24
C ALA A 21 -0.89 -18.41 25.62
N ASP A 22 0.26 -19.09 25.66
CA ASP A 22 0.90 -19.46 26.92
C ASP A 22 1.55 -18.26 27.63
N GLU A 23 2.13 -17.32 26.87
CA GLU A 23 2.67 -16.07 27.43
C GLU A 23 1.53 -15.19 27.98
N LEU A 24 0.42 -15.07 27.25
CA LEU A 24 -0.79 -14.40 27.72
C LEU A 24 -1.28 -14.98 29.05
N ARG A 25 -1.34 -16.31 29.17
CA ARG A 25 -1.85 -17.02 30.36
C ARG A 25 -0.88 -17.02 31.55
N GLN A 26 0.32 -16.44 31.44
CA GLN A 26 1.18 -16.27 32.62
C GLN A 26 0.60 -15.24 33.60
N SER A 27 -0.15 -14.25 33.11
CA SER A 27 -0.82 -13.24 33.92
C SER A 27 -2.26 -13.63 34.28
N ALA A 28 -2.72 -13.20 35.46
CA ALA A 28 -4.11 -13.33 35.87
C ALA A 28 -5.03 -12.48 34.96
N THR A 29 -4.57 -11.29 34.59
CA THR A 29 -5.26 -10.41 33.65
C THR A 29 -5.38 -11.04 32.26
N GLY A 30 -4.32 -11.70 31.77
CA GLY A 30 -4.37 -12.40 30.49
C GLY A 30 -5.44 -13.49 30.46
N LYS A 31 -5.51 -14.32 31.52
CA LYS A 31 -6.59 -15.33 31.67
C LYS A 31 -7.98 -14.70 31.74
N LEU A 32 -8.12 -13.56 32.41
CA LEU A 32 -9.39 -12.84 32.53
C LEU A 32 -9.88 -12.29 31.18
N TYR A 33 -8.97 -11.76 30.37
CA TYR A 33 -9.31 -11.14 29.09
C TYR A 33 -9.38 -12.12 27.91
N GLU A 34 -8.67 -13.26 27.98
CA GLU A 34 -8.63 -14.26 26.90
C GLU A 34 -10.02 -14.65 26.35
N PRO A 35 -11.03 -15.01 27.17
CA PRO A 35 -12.34 -15.39 26.64
C PRO A 35 -13.05 -14.27 25.87
N ARG A 36 -12.87 -13.02 26.33
CA ARG A 36 -13.46 -11.82 25.70
C ARG A 36 -12.76 -11.52 24.37
N LEU A 37 -11.44 -11.65 24.33
CA LEU A 37 -10.65 -11.48 23.13
C LEU A 37 -10.96 -12.57 22.09
N ARG A 38 -11.12 -13.84 22.51
CA ARG A 38 -11.56 -14.94 21.62
C ARG A 38 -12.97 -14.72 21.07
N ALA A 39 -13.89 -14.16 21.86
CA ALA A 39 -15.22 -13.81 21.35
C ALA A 39 -15.11 -12.75 20.22
N LYS A 40 -14.25 -11.75 20.40
CA LYS A 40 -13.98 -10.74 19.36
C LYS A 40 -13.23 -11.28 18.15
N GLN A 41 -12.30 -12.21 18.34
CA GLN A 41 -11.64 -12.93 17.24
C GLN A 41 -12.67 -13.66 16.37
N LYS A 42 -13.62 -14.39 16.99
CA LYS A 42 -14.71 -15.07 16.26
C LYS A 42 -15.64 -14.11 15.52
N GLU A 43 -15.92 -12.93 16.09
CA GLU A 43 -16.70 -11.89 15.40
C GLU A 43 -15.94 -11.36 14.17
N ILE A 44 -14.62 -11.17 14.29
CA ILE A 44 -13.75 -10.73 13.18
C ILE A 44 -13.60 -11.82 12.11
N ASP A 45 -13.47 -13.09 12.48
CA ASP A 45 -13.29 -14.20 11.52
C ASP A 45 -14.54 -14.45 10.65
N LYS A 46 -15.72 -14.01 11.09
CA LYS A 46 -16.96 -14.05 10.31
C LYS A 46 -17.03 -12.98 9.23
N ILE A 47 -16.12 -12.01 9.24
CA ILE A 47 -16.06 -10.97 8.22
C ILE A 47 -15.50 -11.61 6.95
N PRO A 48 -16.22 -11.54 5.81
CA PRO A 48 -15.73 -12.06 4.54
C PRO A 48 -14.35 -11.48 4.19
N ASP A 49 -13.40 -12.33 3.76
CA ASP A 49 -11.98 -11.99 3.60
C ASP A 49 -11.69 -10.77 2.70
N ALA A 50 -12.64 -10.36 1.85
CA ALA A 50 -12.60 -9.10 1.11
C ALA A 50 -12.44 -7.84 1.99
N ALA A 51 -12.71 -7.94 3.31
CA ALA A 51 -12.47 -6.88 4.28
C ALA A 51 -11.33 -7.17 5.28
N GLY A 52 -10.68 -8.34 5.18
CA GLY A 52 -9.74 -8.84 6.19
C GLY A 52 -8.27 -8.95 5.77
N THR A 53 -7.94 -9.15 4.49
CA THR A 53 -6.56 -9.61 4.16
C THR A 53 -5.89 -9.12 2.89
N GLN A 54 -6.52 -8.32 2.01
CA GLN A 54 -5.79 -7.54 1.01
C GLN A 54 -6.51 -6.21 0.82
N ALA A 55 -5.75 -5.12 0.76
CA ALA A 55 -6.26 -3.86 0.25
C ALA A 55 -7.08 -4.13 -1.04
N PRO A 56 -8.37 -3.75 -1.11
CA PRO A 56 -9.17 -3.97 -2.30
C PRO A 56 -8.43 -3.48 -3.54
N LEU A 57 -8.45 -4.28 -4.61
CA LEU A 57 -7.77 -3.99 -5.88
C LEU A 57 -6.22 -3.98 -5.80
N ALA A 58 -5.59 -4.57 -4.77
CA ALA A 58 -4.13 -4.61 -4.65
C ALA A 58 -3.45 -5.29 -5.85
N ARG A 59 -3.98 -6.41 -6.33
CA ARG A 59 -3.44 -7.11 -7.49
C ARG A 59 -3.60 -6.28 -8.76
N GLU A 60 -4.77 -5.70 -8.97
CA GLU A 60 -5.08 -4.86 -10.12
C GLU A 60 -4.20 -3.60 -10.15
N LEU A 61 -3.97 -2.98 -8.98
CA LEU A 61 -3.05 -1.86 -8.82
C LEU A 61 -1.62 -2.27 -9.16
N SER A 62 -1.14 -3.39 -8.60
CA SER A 62 0.21 -3.91 -8.90
C SER A 62 0.38 -4.27 -10.38
N GLU A 63 -0.65 -4.81 -11.03
CA GLU A 63 -0.59 -5.11 -12.47
C GLU A 63 -0.57 -3.84 -13.33
N ALA A 64 -1.28 -2.79 -12.93
CA ALA A 64 -1.26 -1.50 -13.62
C ALA A 64 0.10 -0.80 -13.44
N ASP A 65 0.64 -0.84 -12.24
CA ASP A 65 1.96 -0.36 -11.83
C ASP A 65 3.09 -1.02 -12.64
N VAL A 66 3.11 -2.36 -12.71
CA VAL A 66 4.10 -3.08 -13.54
C VAL A 66 4.06 -2.64 -15.01
N ARG A 67 2.87 -2.36 -15.56
CA ARG A 67 2.76 -1.84 -16.94
C ARG A 67 3.27 -0.41 -17.05
N HIS A 68 2.92 0.44 -16.10
CA HIS A 68 3.37 1.83 -16.03
C HIS A 68 4.91 1.89 -15.97
N ASP A 69 5.51 1.17 -15.04
CA ASP A 69 6.97 1.14 -14.86
C ASP A 69 7.69 0.53 -16.05
N GLY A 70 7.16 -0.57 -16.61
CA GLY A 70 7.72 -1.21 -17.79
C GLY A 70 7.77 -0.26 -18.98
N LEU A 71 6.69 0.51 -19.21
CA LEU A 71 6.64 1.51 -20.28
C LEU A 71 7.56 2.71 -19.98
N GLY A 72 7.56 3.21 -18.75
CA GLY A 72 8.43 4.32 -18.34
C GLY A 72 9.91 3.97 -18.50
N ALA A 73 10.31 2.76 -18.10
CA ALA A 73 11.68 2.28 -18.28
C ALA A 73 12.04 2.14 -19.77
N ALA A 74 11.12 1.61 -20.60
CA ALA A 74 11.33 1.50 -22.04
C ALA A 74 11.52 2.88 -22.70
N ILE A 75 10.71 3.87 -22.32
CA ILE A 75 10.84 5.27 -22.76
C ILE A 75 12.22 5.81 -22.38
N PHE A 76 12.61 5.69 -21.11
CA PHE A 76 13.89 6.19 -20.61
C PHE A 76 15.08 5.62 -21.40
N PHE A 77 15.14 4.30 -21.52
CA PHE A 77 16.27 3.64 -22.19
C PHE A 77 16.29 3.89 -23.70
N LEU A 78 15.14 3.97 -24.35
CA LEU A 78 15.09 4.32 -25.78
C LEU A 78 15.60 5.74 -26.02
N CYS A 79 15.19 6.72 -25.21
CA CYS A 79 15.69 8.08 -25.33
C CYS A 79 17.21 8.14 -25.11
N LYS A 80 17.73 7.45 -24.09
CA LYS A 80 19.18 7.37 -23.84
C LYS A 80 19.95 6.73 -24.99
N ALA A 81 19.39 5.69 -25.61
CA ALA A 81 19.98 5.07 -26.78
C ALA A 81 20.03 6.03 -27.98
N ILE A 82 18.95 6.79 -28.22
CA ILE A 82 18.88 7.80 -29.29
C ILE A 82 19.92 8.91 -29.06
N GLU A 83 19.99 9.46 -27.84
CA GLU A 83 20.94 10.51 -27.45
C GLU A 83 22.40 10.08 -27.71
N ALA A 84 22.74 8.85 -27.31
CA ALA A 84 24.10 8.31 -27.42
C ALA A 84 24.50 7.90 -28.85
N HIS A 85 23.53 7.65 -29.74
CA HIS A 85 23.84 7.09 -31.06
C HIS A 85 24.61 8.09 -31.95
N PRO A 86 25.81 7.77 -32.47
CA PRO A 86 26.67 8.77 -33.13
C PRO A 86 26.10 9.30 -34.45
N ALA A 87 25.33 8.49 -35.17
CA ALA A 87 24.85 8.81 -36.52
C ALA A 87 23.40 9.33 -36.59
N LEU A 88 22.69 9.49 -35.46
CA LEU A 88 21.32 10.01 -35.50
C LEU A 88 21.32 11.55 -35.62
N PRO A 89 20.33 12.13 -36.33
CA PRO A 89 20.22 13.58 -36.49
C PRO A 89 20.10 14.31 -35.14
N ALA A 90 20.70 15.51 -35.04
CA ALA A 90 20.65 16.33 -33.82
C ALA A 90 19.22 16.60 -33.36
N ALA A 91 18.30 16.94 -34.27
CA ALA A 91 16.90 17.19 -33.95
C ALA A 91 16.19 15.97 -33.31
N LEU A 92 16.54 14.75 -33.71
CA LEU A 92 15.98 13.53 -33.11
C LEU A 92 16.54 13.30 -31.69
N LYS A 93 17.81 13.64 -31.48
CA LYS A 93 18.43 13.57 -30.15
C LYS A 93 17.82 14.59 -29.19
N GLU A 94 17.59 15.81 -29.65
CA GLU A 94 16.94 16.87 -28.88
C GLU A 94 15.49 16.50 -28.54
N ALA A 95 14.75 15.93 -29.50
CA ALA A 95 13.42 15.40 -29.26
C ALA A 95 13.41 14.30 -28.20
N ALA A 96 14.34 13.34 -28.27
CA ALA A 96 14.47 12.26 -27.30
C ALA A 96 14.84 12.79 -25.90
N ALA A 97 15.79 13.72 -25.81
CA ALA A 97 16.19 14.34 -24.55
C ALA A 97 15.04 15.12 -23.90
N THR A 98 14.28 15.86 -24.70
CA THR A 98 13.08 16.59 -24.24
C THR A 98 12.03 15.61 -23.73
N ALA A 99 11.70 14.57 -24.50
CA ALA A 99 10.75 13.54 -24.09
C ALA A 99 11.18 12.84 -22.78
N GLN A 100 12.47 12.52 -22.65
CA GLN A 100 13.03 11.91 -21.45
C GLN A 100 12.87 12.83 -20.24
N GLN A 101 13.29 14.10 -20.35
CA GLN A 101 13.17 15.06 -19.25
C GLN A 101 11.72 15.34 -18.84
N THR A 102 10.80 15.36 -19.81
CA THR A 102 9.38 15.63 -19.55
C THR A 102 8.68 14.45 -18.89
N PHE A 103 8.81 13.24 -19.44
CA PHE A 103 7.97 12.11 -19.00
C PHE A 103 8.66 11.19 -18.00
N VAL A 104 9.98 10.98 -18.12
CA VAL A 104 10.75 10.07 -17.26
C VAL A 104 12.16 10.66 -17.00
N PRO A 105 12.27 11.74 -16.22
CA PRO A 105 13.54 12.46 -16.04
C PRO A 105 14.64 11.60 -15.39
N LYS A 106 14.23 10.62 -14.59
CA LYS A 106 15.08 9.64 -13.91
C LYS A 106 14.27 8.38 -13.60
N LEU A 107 14.90 7.22 -13.47
CA LEU A 107 14.20 5.96 -13.24
C LEU A 107 13.52 5.88 -11.87
N GLU A 108 13.99 6.63 -10.88
CA GLU A 108 13.43 6.64 -9.53
C GLU A 108 12.00 7.20 -9.47
N VAL A 109 11.56 7.93 -10.50
CA VAL A 109 10.15 8.39 -10.57
C VAL A 109 9.18 7.24 -10.82
N LEU A 110 9.64 6.13 -11.38
CA LEU A 110 8.88 4.90 -11.65
C LEU A 110 8.77 4.00 -10.41
N ARG A 111 9.03 4.55 -9.23
CA ARG A 111 8.84 3.87 -7.93
C ARG A 111 8.09 4.78 -6.98
N ALA A 112 7.43 5.79 -7.53
CA ALA A 112 6.69 6.74 -6.74
C ALA A 112 5.46 6.04 -6.16
N PRO A 113 4.91 6.53 -5.03
CA PRO A 113 3.60 6.09 -4.58
C PRO A 113 2.55 6.21 -5.71
N TYR A 114 1.62 5.27 -5.79
CA TYR A 114 0.57 5.25 -6.84
C TYR A 114 -0.20 6.56 -7.02
N ALA A 115 -0.40 7.33 -5.94
CA ALA A 115 -1.07 8.63 -6.01
C ALA A 115 -0.23 9.67 -6.75
N ASP A 116 1.09 9.63 -6.58
CA ASP A 116 2.03 10.54 -7.22
C ASP A 116 2.17 10.19 -8.72
N GLU A 117 2.17 8.90 -9.07
CA GLU A 117 2.16 8.43 -10.47
C GLU A 117 0.87 8.84 -11.19
N ALA A 118 -0.29 8.64 -10.54
CA ALA A 118 -1.57 9.10 -11.03
C ALA A 118 -1.61 10.63 -11.25
N SER A 119 -1.05 11.40 -10.31
CA SER A 119 -0.96 12.86 -10.45
C SER A 119 -0.06 13.26 -11.62
N ALA A 120 1.12 12.64 -11.74
CA ALA A 120 2.04 12.90 -12.84
C ALA A 120 1.43 12.56 -14.21
N ALA A 121 0.61 11.52 -14.31
CA ALA A 121 -0.11 11.20 -15.54
C ALA A 121 -1.06 12.33 -15.96
N LEU A 122 -1.79 12.93 -15.02
CA LEU A 122 -2.66 14.08 -15.28
C LEU A 122 -1.85 15.29 -15.77
N ASP A 123 -0.74 15.59 -15.11
CA ASP A 123 0.14 16.71 -15.44
C ASP A 123 0.84 16.54 -16.80
N ASN A 124 1.05 15.30 -17.24
CA ASN A 124 1.72 14.96 -18.50
C ASN A 124 0.80 14.97 -19.73
N ARG A 125 -0.53 15.02 -19.58
CA ARG A 125 -1.47 15.04 -20.72
C ARG A 125 -1.32 16.26 -21.64
N PRO A 126 -1.17 17.50 -21.12
CA PRO A 126 -0.90 18.66 -21.96
C PRO A 126 0.43 18.51 -22.71
N GLU A 127 1.45 17.96 -22.05
CA GLU A 127 2.77 17.75 -22.64
C GLU A 127 2.76 16.69 -23.76
N LEU A 128 2.01 15.60 -23.61
CA LEU A 128 1.80 14.62 -24.69
C LEU A 128 1.21 15.29 -25.94
N THR A 129 0.29 16.24 -25.75
CA THR A 129 -0.33 16.98 -26.85
C THR A 129 0.68 17.94 -27.48
N ARG A 130 1.42 18.68 -26.65
CA ARG A 130 2.44 19.65 -27.07
C ARG A 130 3.56 18.99 -27.87
N LEU A 131 4.08 17.85 -27.39
CA LEU A 131 5.25 17.16 -27.94
C LEU A 131 4.91 16.10 -29.01
N LYS A 132 3.66 16.05 -29.48
CA LYS A 132 3.16 14.98 -30.34
C LYS A 132 3.99 14.81 -31.62
N ALA A 133 4.43 15.90 -32.24
CA ALA A 133 5.19 15.85 -33.48
C ALA A 133 6.60 15.29 -33.25
N GLU A 134 7.30 15.77 -32.22
CA GLU A 134 8.63 15.27 -31.86
C GLU A 134 8.57 13.79 -31.47
N LEU A 135 7.61 13.40 -30.62
CA LEU A 135 7.45 12.01 -30.18
C LEU A 135 7.14 11.05 -31.33
N LYS A 136 6.48 11.51 -32.40
CA LYS A 136 6.21 10.68 -33.58
C LYS A 136 7.42 10.50 -34.49
N SER A 137 8.43 11.35 -34.38
CA SER A 137 9.66 11.25 -35.19
C SER A 137 10.56 10.09 -34.75
N ALA A 138 10.44 9.64 -33.50
CA ALA A 138 11.17 8.51 -32.96
C ALA A 138 10.38 7.20 -33.13
N ALA A 139 10.91 6.28 -33.93
CA ALA A 139 10.36 4.94 -34.08
C ALA A 139 10.67 4.07 -32.85
N THR A 140 9.77 3.16 -32.51
CA THR A 140 9.96 2.18 -31.43
C THR A 140 10.14 0.77 -31.98
N PRO A 141 10.88 -0.10 -31.27
CA PRO A 141 10.85 -1.54 -31.52
C PRO A 141 9.41 -2.07 -31.54
N GLY A 142 9.07 -2.90 -32.52
CA GLY A 142 7.72 -3.46 -32.69
C GLY A 142 6.79 -2.67 -33.61
N GLY A 143 7.26 -1.59 -34.26
CA GLY A 143 6.54 -0.95 -35.37
C GLY A 143 5.62 0.21 -35.00
N GLY A 144 5.92 0.93 -33.92
CA GLY A 144 5.20 2.14 -33.49
C GLY A 144 6.10 3.36 -33.36
N THR A 145 5.63 4.35 -32.60
CA THR A 145 6.39 5.56 -32.28
C THR A 145 6.53 5.78 -30.78
N LEU A 146 7.48 6.62 -30.37
CA LEU A 146 7.66 6.99 -28.97
C LEU A 146 6.39 7.66 -28.41
N HIS A 147 5.64 8.38 -29.25
CA HIS A 147 4.32 8.91 -28.90
C HIS A 147 3.36 7.81 -28.42
N ASP A 148 3.36 6.65 -29.07
CA ASP A 148 2.45 5.56 -28.71
C ASP A 148 2.83 4.94 -27.35
N TRP A 149 4.13 4.82 -27.08
CA TRP A 149 4.63 4.38 -25.78
C TRP A 149 4.32 5.38 -24.66
N VAL A 150 4.58 6.68 -24.88
CA VAL A 150 4.26 7.74 -23.89
C VAL A 150 2.76 7.82 -23.64
N LYS A 151 1.93 7.70 -24.69
CA LYS A 151 0.48 7.65 -24.54
C LYS A 151 0.03 6.46 -23.70
N ALA A 152 0.62 5.28 -23.92
CA ALA A 152 0.31 4.08 -23.13
C ALA A 152 0.79 4.21 -21.68
N PHE A 153 1.95 4.85 -21.45
CA PHE A 153 2.49 5.15 -20.12
C PHE A 153 1.53 6.03 -19.31
N ILE A 154 1.10 7.16 -19.90
CA ILE A 154 0.12 8.06 -19.27
C ILE A 154 -1.21 7.34 -19.01
N ALA A 155 -1.68 6.54 -19.98
CA ALA A 155 -2.92 5.77 -19.81
C ALA A 155 -2.81 4.72 -18.68
N ALA A 156 -1.64 4.14 -18.44
CA ALA A 156 -1.42 3.25 -17.31
C ALA A 156 -1.51 4.00 -15.98
N GLY A 157 -0.96 5.22 -15.88
CA GLY A 157 -1.13 6.08 -14.69
C GLY A 157 -2.59 6.51 -14.47
N ASP A 158 -3.34 6.77 -15.54
CA ASP A 158 -4.79 7.01 -15.47
C ASP A 158 -5.57 5.79 -14.95
N ASP A 159 -5.17 4.58 -15.36
CA ASP A 159 -5.74 3.35 -14.86
C ASP A 159 -5.47 3.18 -13.35
N ILE A 160 -4.29 3.57 -12.87
CA ILE A 160 -3.94 3.61 -11.44
C ILE A 160 -4.87 4.58 -10.69
N ASP A 161 -5.07 5.83 -11.18
CA ASP A 161 -6.04 6.78 -10.58
C ASP A 161 -7.45 6.18 -10.47
N ARG A 162 -7.94 5.57 -11.56
CA ARG A 162 -9.27 4.94 -11.58
C ARG A 162 -9.37 3.82 -10.55
N LEU A 163 -8.33 2.99 -10.42
CA LEU A 163 -8.29 1.91 -9.44
C LEU A 163 -8.21 2.44 -8.00
N LEU A 164 -7.45 3.51 -7.76
CA LEU A 164 -7.38 4.19 -6.46
C LEU A 164 -8.75 4.78 -6.07
N ARG A 165 -9.44 5.45 -7.00
CA ARG A 165 -10.81 5.96 -6.76
C ARG A 165 -11.79 4.83 -6.48
N ARG A 166 -11.75 3.76 -7.28
CA ARG A 166 -12.60 2.59 -7.06
C ARG A 166 -12.30 1.93 -5.73
N ARG A 167 -11.04 1.82 -5.33
CA ARG A 167 -10.61 1.34 -4.02
C ARG A 167 -11.16 2.24 -2.91
N ALA A 168 -11.07 3.56 -3.05
CA ALA A 168 -11.64 4.50 -2.10
C ALA A 168 -13.17 4.33 -1.99
N THR A 169 -13.88 4.17 -3.11
CA THR A 169 -15.32 3.87 -3.11
C THR A 169 -15.61 2.53 -2.45
N LEU A 170 -14.91 1.45 -2.78
CA LEU A 170 -15.10 0.12 -2.15
C LEU A 170 -14.85 0.16 -0.65
N LEU A 171 -13.88 0.95 -0.20
CA LEU A 171 -13.62 1.17 1.22
C LEU A 171 -14.70 2.04 1.89
N ALA A 172 -15.34 2.96 1.15
CA ALA A 172 -16.41 3.83 1.64
C ALA A 172 -17.81 3.19 1.59
N THR A 173 -18.08 2.34 0.59
CA THR A 173 -19.39 1.73 0.30
C THR A 173 -19.43 0.23 0.55
N GLY A 174 -18.30 -0.41 0.85
CA GLY A 174 -18.30 -1.78 1.32
C GLY A 174 -19.18 -1.85 2.58
N GLU A 175 -20.12 -2.79 2.61
CA GLU A 175 -21.04 -3.04 3.74
C GLU A 175 -20.33 -3.10 5.11
N ASN A 176 -19.01 -3.29 5.10
CA ASN A 176 -18.13 -3.34 6.27
C ASN A 176 -17.71 -1.98 6.86
N ALA A 177 -17.76 -0.84 6.18
CA ALA A 177 -17.30 0.43 6.79
C ALA A 177 -18.23 0.89 7.94
N ALA A 178 -19.55 0.73 7.76
CA ALA A 178 -20.56 1.02 8.79
C ALA A 178 -20.69 -0.11 9.83
N ALA A 179 -20.50 -1.38 9.44
CA ALA A 179 -20.65 -2.54 10.33
C ALA A 179 -19.39 -2.88 11.15
N THR A 180 -18.18 -2.63 10.61
CA THR A 180 -16.92 -2.99 11.28
C THR A 180 -16.32 -1.85 12.09
N GLY A 181 -16.72 -0.59 11.86
CA GLY A 181 -16.30 0.55 12.69
C GLY A 181 -16.58 0.34 14.19
N PRO A 182 -17.81 -0.03 14.59
CA PRO A 182 -18.14 -0.38 15.97
C PRO A 182 -17.34 -1.57 16.49
N LEU A 183 -17.17 -2.63 15.69
CA LEU A 183 -16.42 -3.82 16.08
C LEU A 183 -14.93 -3.49 16.29
N ARG A 184 -14.31 -2.75 15.38
CA ARG A 184 -12.94 -2.24 15.47
C ARG A 184 -12.76 -1.42 16.74
N GLY A 185 -13.66 -0.46 16.99
CA GLY A 185 -13.65 0.36 18.20
C GLY A 185 -13.77 -0.49 19.47
N ALA A 186 -14.64 -1.50 19.47
CA ALA A 186 -14.81 -2.40 20.60
C ALA A 186 -13.55 -3.25 20.87
N VAL A 187 -12.91 -3.79 19.82
CA VAL A 187 -11.68 -4.59 19.95
C VAL A 187 -10.51 -3.72 20.41
N VAL A 188 -10.30 -2.56 19.80
CA VAL A 188 -9.25 -1.61 20.21
C VAL A 188 -9.46 -1.16 21.66
N GLY A 189 -10.69 -0.84 22.04
CA GLY A 189 -11.01 -0.49 23.42
C GLY A 189 -10.78 -1.64 24.41
N LEU A 190 -11.06 -2.88 24.00
CA LEU A 190 -10.81 -4.06 24.82
C LEU A 190 -9.30 -4.32 24.98
N LEU A 191 -8.51 -4.22 23.91
CA LEU A 191 -7.05 -4.32 23.95
C LEU A 191 -6.41 -3.20 24.77
N GLY A 192 -6.94 -1.97 24.69
CA GLY A 192 -6.51 -0.85 25.51
C GLY A 192 -6.67 -1.11 27.00
N ARG A 193 -7.89 -1.48 27.42
CA ARG A 193 -8.16 -1.82 28.83
C ARG A 193 -7.38 -3.04 29.31
N PHE A 194 -7.20 -4.03 28.43
CA PHE A 194 -6.36 -5.19 28.73
C PHE A 194 -4.92 -4.76 29.00
N ARG A 195 -4.35 -3.92 28.14
CA ARG A 195 -2.99 -3.40 28.29
C ARG A 195 -2.80 -2.65 29.59
N GLU A 196 -3.73 -1.77 29.93
CA GLU A 196 -3.71 -1.01 31.18
C GLU A 196 -3.75 -1.94 32.39
N ALA A 197 -4.71 -2.86 32.45
CA ALA A 197 -4.82 -3.82 33.55
C ALA A 197 -3.58 -4.73 33.68
N LEU A 198 -2.96 -5.10 32.57
CA LEU A 198 -1.73 -5.91 32.60
C LEU A 198 -0.54 -5.10 33.13
N ARG A 199 -0.47 -3.80 32.84
CA ARG A 199 0.55 -2.93 33.44
C ARG A 199 0.37 -2.80 34.93
N ASP A 200 -0.87 -2.66 35.41
CA ASP A 200 -1.17 -2.59 36.83
C ASP A 200 -0.71 -3.88 37.55
N GLU A 201 -1.00 -5.05 36.98
CA GLU A 201 -0.57 -6.35 37.54
C GLU A 201 0.97 -6.52 37.53
N VAL A 202 1.66 -6.02 36.51
CA VAL A 202 3.14 -6.05 36.45
C VAL A 202 3.75 -5.09 37.49
N GLN A 203 3.08 -3.99 37.81
CA GLN A 203 3.55 -2.98 38.76
C GLN A 203 3.15 -3.25 40.22
N GLU A 204 2.27 -4.23 40.45
CA GLU A 204 1.81 -4.60 41.79
C GLU A 204 2.96 -5.13 42.66
N GLU A 205 2.97 -4.74 43.93
CA GLU A 205 3.98 -5.19 44.89
C GLU A 205 3.92 -6.71 45.07
N GLY A 206 5.05 -7.39 44.82
CA GLY A 206 5.12 -8.85 44.87
C GLY A 206 4.68 -9.57 43.58
N SER A 207 4.48 -8.85 42.48
CA SER A 207 4.22 -9.46 41.18
C SER A 207 5.33 -10.43 40.77
N ALA A 208 4.94 -11.63 40.35
CA ALA A 208 5.87 -12.64 39.83
C ALA A 208 6.16 -12.46 38.33
N LEU A 209 5.54 -11.47 37.68
CA LEU A 209 5.70 -11.22 36.26
C LEU A 209 6.98 -10.39 35.99
N PRO A 210 7.71 -10.69 34.91
CA PRO A 210 8.81 -9.83 34.46
C PRO A 210 8.35 -8.40 34.15
N ALA A 211 9.20 -7.42 34.43
CA ALA A 211 8.89 -6.00 34.17
C ALA A 211 8.61 -5.69 32.69
N ASP A 212 9.14 -6.50 31.77
CA ASP A 212 8.92 -6.40 30.32
C ASP A 212 7.72 -7.23 29.83
N HIS A 213 7.01 -7.94 30.70
CA HIS A 213 5.97 -8.91 30.31
C HIS A 213 4.86 -8.27 29.45
N GLU A 214 4.36 -7.09 29.84
CA GLU A 214 3.38 -6.36 29.02
C GLU A 214 3.92 -6.03 27.63
N ALA A 215 5.14 -5.52 27.56
CA ALA A 215 5.77 -5.15 26.30
C ALA A 215 5.94 -6.37 25.38
N ARG A 216 6.27 -7.55 25.93
CA ARG A 216 6.35 -8.79 25.15
C ARG A 216 5.00 -9.24 24.62
N VAL A 217 3.96 -9.20 25.46
CA VAL A 217 2.58 -9.55 25.07
C VAL A 217 2.05 -8.63 23.97
N PHE A 218 2.38 -7.34 24.00
CA PHE A 218 1.89 -6.35 23.04
C PHE A 218 2.84 -6.06 21.86
N ALA A 219 4.01 -6.68 21.80
CA ALA A 219 5.06 -6.36 20.82
C ALA A 219 4.57 -6.39 19.36
N TYR A 220 3.79 -7.41 18.99
CA TYR A 220 3.28 -7.53 17.61
C TYR A 220 2.16 -6.51 17.31
N ILE A 221 1.30 -6.24 18.30
CA ILE A 221 0.25 -5.22 18.21
C ILE A 221 0.88 -3.83 18.02
N ASP A 222 1.97 -3.56 18.73
CA ASP A 222 2.73 -2.31 18.61
C ASP A 222 3.39 -2.18 17.24
N LYS A 223 3.96 -3.26 16.72
CA LYS A 223 4.52 -3.31 15.36
C LYS A 223 3.46 -3.02 14.29
N LEU A 224 2.24 -3.56 14.43
CA LEU A 224 1.15 -3.33 13.49
C LEU A 224 0.56 -1.91 13.57
N ASN A 225 0.74 -1.21 14.70
CA ASN A 225 0.22 0.14 14.91
C ASN A 225 1.22 1.25 14.56
N ALA A 226 2.50 0.91 14.35
CA ALA A 226 3.58 1.83 13.98
C ALA A 226 3.42 2.32 12.54
#